data_AF-A0A0H1RDZ2-F1
#
_entry.id   AF-A0A0H1RDZ2-F1
#
_cell.length_a   1.000
_cell.length_b   1.000
_cell.length_c   1.000
_cell.angle_alpha   90.00
_cell.angle_beta   90.00
_cell.angle_gamma   90.00
#
_symmetry.space_group_name_H-M   'P 1'
#
loop_
_entity.id
_entity.type
_entity.pdbx_description
1 polymer ?
#
loop_
_entity_poly.entity_id
_entity_poly.type
_entity_poly.pdbx_seq_one_letter_code
_entity_poly.pdbx_strand_id
1 'polypeptide(L)'
;MKRTLGSFVRWAALRPPRIPARNFLATATLFGMLAAATPAVAQGGTGYLVPAPAPDNLQKTPRYDCDTPGEPLVSLDVKSKYKQDDASRSTIDEDAEEAYSEAVEPLRDYGRALVKVSNAYVKSDPKNTAAAACALTWLDTWAKANALTDMRSRQASHNQGQAVGGIALAYLQIRHAPGLPNEQKKRVEAWLNKLGHQVADAMDKNDGVSGRNNHRYWNGLSAIAAGIATGDQKLIKWGAESARIGIRQITKDGTLPLELNRAKRARDYHGFAAEPLIATAELARTQGIDLYAENDKALSRLVNRVVEAFTDPSFFEKATGSKQEPYPGDGTVPDSRIAWLEIYQSRFPSEKAEALLASKRPVASSGIGGNTTLLFRGKD
;
A
#
# COMPACT_ATOMS: atom_id res chain seq x y z
N MET A 1 -24.57 34.47 -42.08
CA MET A 1 -23.49 34.91 -42.99
C MET A 1 -23.53 36.44 -43.06
N LYS A 2 -22.67 37.14 -42.30
CA LYS A 2 -22.09 38.48 -42.55
C LYS A 2 -21.28 38.89 -41.31
N ARG A 3 -19.97 39.11 -41.54
CA ARG A 3 -18.95 39.59 -40.60
C ARG A 3 -18.88 41.12 -40.62
N THR A 4 -18.42 41.73 -39.52
CA THR A 4 -17.58 42.95 -39.45
C THR A 4 -17.10 43.09 -38.00
N LEU A 5 -15.79 42.92 -37.71
CA LEU A 5 -14.79 43.97 -37.35
C LEU A 5 -15.33 45.02 -36.37
N GLY A 6 -14.74 45.36 -35.22
CA GLY A 6 -13.40 45.20 -34.66
C GLY A 6 -13.05 46.50 -33.92
N SER A 7 -12.59 46.45 -32.67
CA SER A 7 -11.86 47.58 -32.06
C SER A 7 -11.05 47.12 -30.85
N PHE A 8 -9.75 47.38 -30.93
CA PHE A 8 -8.74 47.21 -29.88
C PHE A 8 -8.76 48.42 -28.94
N VAL A 9 -8.68 48.18 -27.63
CA VAL A 9 -8.39 49.23 -26.65
C VAL A 9 -7.15 48.81 -25.84
N ARG A 10 -6.03 49.48 -26.14
CA ARG A 10 -4.80 49.50 -25.33
C ARG A 10 -5.02 50.47 -24.17
N TRP A 11 -4.69 50.08 -22.94
CA TRP A 11 -4.42 51.02 -21.85
C TRP A 11 -3.03 50.80 -21.27
N ALA A 12 -2.39 51.94 -21.01
CA ALA A 12 -0.97 52.13 -20.79
C ALA A 12 -0.52 51.80 -19.35
N ALA A 13 0.74 51.39 -19.24
CA ALA A 13 1.44 51.13 -17.99
C ALA A 13 1.74 52.42 -17.22
N LEU A 14 1.37 52.46 -15.95
CA LEU A 14 1.74 53.51 -15.00
C LEU A 14 3.06 53.12 -14.29
N ARG A 15 4.05 54.01 -14.36
CA ARG A 15 5.34 53.93 -13.64
C ARG A 15 5.19 54.48 -12.21
N PRO A 16 5.90 53.94 -11.21
CA PRO A 16 5.90 54.48 -9.85
C PRO A 16 6.88 55.66 -9.68
N PRO A 17 6.69 56.50 -8.65
CA PRO A 17 7.48 57.73 -8.44
C PRO A 17 8.85 57.47 -7.79
N ARG A 18 9.79 58.37 -8.09
CA ARG A 18 11.17 58.43 -7.55
C ARG A 18 11.19 59.14 -6.19
N ILE A 19 11.96 58.62 -5.25
CA ILE A 19 12.30 59.25 -3.95
C ILE A 19 13.82 59.57 -3.98
N PRO A 20 14.27 60.74 -3.46
CA PRO A 20 15.64 61.21 -3.65
C PRO A 20 16.63 60.61 -2.64
N ALA A 21 17.87 60.49 -3.10
CA ALA A 21 19.02 59.99 -2.36
C ALA A 21 19.53 60.97 -1.30
N ARG A 22 19.91 60.45 -0.13
CA ARG A 22 20.80 61.11 0.82
C ARG A 22 21.91 60.14 1.22
N ASN A 23 23.14 60.56 0.94
CA ASN A 23 24.39 59.89 1.28
C ASN A 23 24.61 59.88 2.80
N PHE A 24 24.95 58.72 3.34
CA PHE A 24 25.87 58.62 4.48
C PHE A 24 26.84 57.47 4.22
N LEU A 25 28.12 57.81 4.15
CA LEU A 25 29.23 56.86 4.22
C LEU A 25 29.27 56.25 5.61
N ALA A 26 29.27 54.92 5.68
CA ALA A 26 29.94 54.18 6.73
C ALA A 26 30.42 52.84 6.14
N THR A 27 31.73 52.76 5.90
CA THR A 27 32.46 51.57 5.50
C THR A 27 32.38 50.51 6.59
N ALA A 28 31.73 49.39 6.29
CA ALA A 28 31.88 48.14 7.03
C ALA A 28 32.12 47.02 6.01
N THR A 29 33.36 46.52 6.00
CA THR A 29 33.84 45.39 5.22
C THR A 29 33.10 44.13 5.67
N LEU A 30 32.19 43.59 4.86
CA LEU A 30 31.68 42.23 5.02
C LEU A 30 32.12 41.38 3.83
N PHE A 31 33.01 40.43 4.13
CA PHE A 31 33.36 39.32 3.26
C PHE A 31 32.07 38.56 2.87
N GLY A 32 31.84 38.44 1.56
CA GLY A 32 30.76 37.62 1.04
C GLY A 32 31.02 36.14 1.29
N MET A 33 30.16 35.50 2.06
CA MET A 33 29.90 34.07 1.93
C MET A 33 28.56 33.92 1.21
N LEU A 34 28.60 33.73 -0.12
CA LEU A 34 27.50 33.07 -0.80
C LEU A 34 27.48 31.62 -0.31
N ALA A 35 26.67 31.34 0.71
CA ALA A 35 26.25 29.98 0.98
C ALA A 35 25.36 29.54 -0.18
N ALA A 36 25.91 28.73 -1.08
CA ALA A 36 25.10 27.94 -1.99
C ALA A 36 24.17 27.09 -1.12
N ALA A 37 22.88 27.43 -1.08
CA ALA A 37 21.87 26.58 -0.50
C ALA A 37 21.78 25.33 -1.37
N THR A 38 22.55 24.30 -0.99
CA THR A 38 22.30 22.94 -1.46
C THR A 38 20.84 22.62 -1.10
N PRO A 39 19.99 22.20 -2.05
CA PRO A 39 18.68 21.71 -1.68
C PRO A 39 18.92 20.58 -0.69
N ALA A 40 18.35 20.70 0.51
CA ALA A 40 18.32 19.61 1.46
C ALA A 40 17.62 18.45 0.74
N VAL A 41 18.39 17.45 0.31
CA VAL A 41 17.86 16.15 -0.08
C VAL A 41 17.09 15.70 1.16
N ALA A 42 15.76 15.70 1.09
CA ALA A 42 14.93 15.10 2.11
C ALA A 42 15.49 13.69 2.31
N GLN A 43 16.07 13.43 3.49
CA GLN A 43 16.55 12.10 3.81
C GLN A 43 15.33 11.18 3.78
N GLY A 44 15.14 10.46 2.68
CA GLY A 44 14.12 9.45 2.53
C GLY A 44 14.37 8.39 3.59
N GLY A 45 13.61 8.46 4.68
CA GLY A 45 13.77 7.55 5.81
C GLY A 45 13.52 6.11 5.34
N THR A 46 14.43 5.21 5.70
CA THR A 46 14.17 3.77 5.64
C THR A 46 12.93 3.48 6.49
N GLY A 47 11.83 3.09 5.84
CA GLY A 47 10.60 2.66 6.50
C GLY A 47 10.66 1.18 6.83
N TYR A 48 9.87 0.70 7.79
CA TYR A 48 9.89 -0.71 8.21
C TYR A 48 9.45 -1.68 7.09
N LEU A 49 8.65 -1.21 6.12
CA LEU A 49 8.30 -1.95 4.90
C LEU A 49 9.38 -1.93 3.81
N VAL A 50 10.38 -1.07 3.95
CA VAL A 50 11.53 -0.95 3.04
C VAL A 50 12.79 -0.99 3.90
N PRO A 51 13.16 -2.18 4.43
CA PRO A 51 14.25 -2.29 5.38
C PRO A 51 15.55 -1.71 4.82
N ALA A 52 16.33 -1.09 5.69
CA ALA A 52 17.69 -0.69 5.39
C ALA A 52 18.53 -1.92 4.94
N PRO A 53 19.63 -1.71 4.21
CA PRO A 53 20.58 -2.78 3.94
C PRO A 53 20.97 -3.51 5.22
N ALA A 54 21.09 -4.84 5.15
CA ALA A 54 21.42 -5.63 6.32
C ALA A 54 22.80 -5.22 6.86
N PRO A 55 22.96 -5.10 8.19
CA PRO A 55 24.27 -4.92 8.79
C PRO A 55 25.14 -6.16 8.52
N ASP A 56 26.46 -6.01 8.62
CA ASP A 56 27.44 -7.08 8.40
C ASP A 56 27.33 -8.27 9.39
N ASN A 57 26.34 -8.28 10.28
CA ASN A 57 26.05 -9.38 11.20
C ASN A 57 25.37 -10.55 10.48
N LEU A 58 26.15 -11.31 9.70
CA LEU A 58 25.69 -12.47 8.94
C LEU A 58 26.02 -13.78 9.67
N GLN A 59 25.15 -14.79 9.51
CA GLN A 59 25.49 -16.14 9.91
C GLN A 59 26.70 -16.65 9.10
N LYS A 60 27.68 -17.28 9.77
CA LYS A 60 28.89 -17.81 9.12
C LYS A 60 28.59 -18.91 8.11
N THR A 61 27.59 -19.75 8.40
CA THR A 61 27.20 -20.90 7.58
C THR A 61 25.67 -20.94 7.47
N PRO A 62 25.07 -20.01 6.70
CA PRO A 62 23.62 -19.87 6.65
C PRO A 62 22.99 -21.12 6.04
N ARG A 63 21.98 -21.66 6.72
CA ARG A 63 21.16 -22.78 6.25
C ARG A 63 19.70 -22.42 6.41
N TYR A 64 18.89 -22.78 5.42
CA TYR A 64 17.45 -22.60 5.46
C TYR A 64 16.82 -23.75 4.69
N ASP A 65 15.82 -24.40 5.30
CA ASP A 65 15.05 -25.43 4.62
C ASP A 65 14.08 -24.75 3.66
N CYS A 66 14.41 -24.83 2.36
CA CYS A 66 13.70 -24.10 1.33
C CYS A 66 12.71 -25.02 0.63
N ASP A 67 11.44 -24.87 0.97
CA ASP A 67 10.33 -25.52 0.27
C ASP A 67 10.27 -25.09 -1.22
N THR A 68 9.45 -25.78 -2.01
CA THR A 68 9.24 -25.43 -3.42
C THR A 68 8.20 -24.31 -3.58
N PRO A 69 8.36 -23.40 -4.55
CA PRO A 69 7.53 -22.20 -4.71
C PRO A 69 6.08 -22.41 -5.17
N GLY A 70 5.59 -23.65 -5.17
CA GLY A 70 4.35 -24.03 -5.83
C GLY A 70 4.38 -23.80 -7.35
N GLU A 71 3.28 -24.14 -8.02
CA GLU A 71 3.12 -23.91 -9.45
C GLU A 71 2.81 -22.43 -9.73
N PRO A 72 3.56 -21.74 -10.63
CA PRO A 72 3.28 -20.35 -10.96
C PRO A 72 1.91 -20.16 -11.64
N LEU A 73 1.07 -19.32 -11.04
CA LEU A 73 -0.23 -18.97 -11.59
C LEU A 73 -0.08 -17.90 -12.69
N VAL A 74 -0.06 -18.31 -13.96
CA VAL A 74 0.10 -17.40 -15.12
C VAL A 74 -1.19 -16.67 -15.46
N SER A 75 -2.28 -17.43 -15.58
CA SER A 75 -3.58 -16.93 -16.01
C SER A 75 -4.60 -17.07 -14.89
N LEU A 76 -5.51 -16.11 -14.79
CA LEU A 76 -6.65 -16.19 -13.88
C LEU A 76 -7.90 -15.68 -14.59
N ASP A 77 -8.93 -16.51 -14.58
CA ASP A 77 -10.27 -16.15 -15.01
C ASP A 77 -11.24 -16.61 -13.92
N VAL A 78 -11.87 -15.65 -13.27
CA VAL A 78 -12.72 -15.92 -12.11
C VAL A 78 -13.86 -14.93 -12.05
N LYS A 79 -15.03 -15.36 -11.61
CA LYS A 79 -16.20 -14.50 -11.38
C LYS A 79 -16.20 -13.95 -9.96
N SER A 80 -16.99 -12.90 -9.73
CA SER A 80 -17.18 -12.36 -8.39
C SER A 80 -18.01 -13.33 -7.56
N LYS A 81 -17.57 -13.58 -6.32
CA LYS A 81 -18.32 -14.35 -5.31
C LYS A 81 -19.61 -13.71 -4.80
N TYR A 82 -19.81 -12.43 -5.09
CA TYR A 82 -21.04 -11.72 -4.71
C TYR A 82 -22.11 -11.83 -5.80
N LYS A 83 -23.36 -11.95 -5.37
CA LYS A 83 -24.54 -11.88 -6.24
C LYS A 83 -24.54 -10.58 -7.04
N GLN A 84 -24.82 -10.67 -8.34
CA GLN A 84 -24.68 -9.54 -9.26
C GLN A 84 -25.88 -8.57 -9.23
N ASP A 85 -27.04 -9.09 -8.86
CA ASP A 85 -28.31 -8.38 -8.67
C ASP A 85 -28.40 -7.68 -7.30
N ASP A 86 -27.54 -8.02 -6.34
CA ASP A 86 -27.38 -7.30 -5.09
C ASP A 86 -26.58 -6.00 -5.29
N ALA A 87 -27.26 -4.85 -5.28
CA ALA A 87 -26.64 -3.54 -5.43
C ALA A 87 -25.59 -3.23 -4.35
N SER A 88 -25.74 -3.77 -3.14
CA SER A 88 -24.78 -3.60 -2.04
C SER A 88 -23.55 -4.51 -2.17
N ARG A 89 -23.63 -5.53 -3.04
CA ARG A 89 -22.61 -6.58 -3.19
C ARG A 89 -22.23 -7.19 -1.84
N SER A 90 -23.20 -7.45 -0.98
CA SER A 90 -22.99 -7.97 0.37
C SER A 90 -23.48 -9.41 0.55
N THR A 91 -24.17 -9.96 -0.45
CA THR A 91 -24.70 -11.33 -0.48
C THR A 91 -23.80 -12.23 -1.32
N ILE A 92 -23.37 -13.36 -0.73
CA ILE A 92 -22.56 -14.37 -1.40
C ILE A 92 -23.45 -15.22 -2.31
N ASP A 93 -22.91 -15.55 -3.49
CA ASP A 93 -23.38 -16.60 -4.38
C ASP A 93 -22.52 -17.84 -4.07
N GLU A 94 -23.13 -18.89 -3.50
CA GLU A 94 -22.40 -20.04 -2.93
C GLU A 94 -21.63 -20.82 -4.01
N ASP A 95 -22.26 -21.08 -5.15
CA ASP A 95 -21.62 -21.75 -6.29
C ASP A 95 -20.46 -20.90 -6.84
N ALA A 96 -20.66 -19.57 -6.91
CA ALA A 96 -19.60 -18.67 -7.36
C ALA A 96 -18.46 -18.54 -6.35
N GLU A 97 -18.71 -18.68 -5.04
CA GLU A 97 -17.67 -18.64 -4.01
C GLU A 97 -16.81 -19.90 -4.03
N GLU A 98 -17.38 -21.08 -4.25
CA GLU A 98 -16.59 -22.31 -4.35
C GLU A 98 -15.62 -22.24 -5.54
N ALA A 99 -16.13 -21.93 -6.73
CA ALA A 99 -15.29 -21.76 -7.92
C ALA A 99 -14.29 -20.61 -7.78
N TYR A 100 -14.67 -19.52 -7.10
CA TYR A 100 -13.76 -18.42 -6.79
C TYR A 100 -12.63 -18.86 -5.85
N SER A 101 -12.97 -19.60 -4.80
CA SER A 101 -12.00 -20.09 -3.81
C SER A 101 -11.01 -21.04 -4.45
N GLU A 102 -11.47 -22.02 -5.23
CA GLU A 102 -10.60 -22.97 -5.93
C GLU A 102 -9.60 -22.25 -6.86
N ALA A 103 -10.06 -21.23 -7.60
CA ALA A 103 -9.20 -20.49 -8.53
C ALA A 103 -8.21 -19.54 -7.84
N VAL A 104 -8.54 -19.00 -6.66
CA VAL A 104 -7.78 -17.91 -6.02
C VAL A 104 -6.90 -18.39 -4.86
N GLU A 105 -7.25 -19.48 -4.16
CA GLU A 105 -6.46 -19.97 -3.04
C GLU A 105 -5.00 -20.31 -3.39
N PRO A 106 -4.66 -20.90 -4.55
CA PRO A 106 -3.25 -21.12 -4.92
C PRO A 106 -2.41 -19.83 -4.92
N LEU A 107 -3.00 -18.71 -5.37
CA LEU A 107 -2.34 -17.40 -5.34
C LEU A 107 -2.18 -16.88 -3.90
N ARG A 108 -3.18 -17.09 -3.04
CA ARG A 108 -3.13 -16.68 -1.64
C ARG A 108 -2.12 -17.51 -0.85
N ASP A 109 -2.08 -18.82 -1.08
CA ASP A 109 -1.10 -19.74 -0.50
C ASP A 109 0.32 -19.35 -0.85
N TYR A 110 0.59 -19.08 -2.14
CA TYR A 110 1.88 -18.57 -2.56
C TYR A 110 2.24 -17.28 -1.81
N GLY A 111 1.32 -16.32 -1.74
CA GLY A 111 1.54 -15.06 -1.02
C GLY A 111 1.85 -15.28 0.46
N ARG A 112 1.09 -16.14 1.15
CA ARG A 112 1.30 -16.51 2.57
C ARG A 112 2.67 -17.17 2.80
N ALA A 113 3.03 -18.12 1.94
CA ALA A 113 4.29 -18.85 2.05
C ALA A 113 5.49 -17.94 1.75
N LEU A 114 5.41 -17.11 0.71
CA LEU A 114 6.47 -16.17 0.34
C LEU A 114 6.77 -15.14 1.45
N VAL A 115 5.73 -14.57 2.08
CA VAL A 115 5.95 -13.64 3.19
C VAL A 115 6.55 -14.34 4.41
N LYS A 116 6.20 -15.61 4.66
CA LYS A 116 6.81 -16.41 5.74
C LYS A 116 8.31 -16.59 5.51
N VAL A 117 8.75 -16.92 4.29
CA VAL A 117 10.17 -17.08 3.94
C VAL A 117 10.93 -15.75 4.05
N SER A 118 10.37 -14.66 3.52
CA SER A 118 11.00 -13.33 3.63
C SER A 118 11.05 -12.81 5.06
N ASN A 119 10.00 -13.03 5.86
CA ASN A 119 10.01 -12.70 7.29
C ASN A 119 11.02 -13.55 8.08
N ALA A 120 11.29 -14.80 7.69
CA ALA A 120 12.33 -15.61 8.33
C ALA A 120 13.72 -14.98 8.19
N TYR A 121 14.02 -14.37 7.04
CA TYR A 121 15.22 -13.55 6.87
C TYR A 121 15.19 -12.32 7.79
N VAL A 122 14.08 -11.57 7.83
CA VAL A 122 13.98 -10.38 8.68
C VAL A 122 14.14 -10.72 10.16
N LYS A 123 13.54 -11.81 10.63
CA LYS A 123 13.58 -12.29 12.02
C LYS A 123 14.97 -12.76 12.45
N SER A 124 15.76 -13.29 11.54
CA SER A 124 17.06 -13.86 11.88
C SER A 124 18.05 -12.81 12.41
N ASP A 125 18.73 -13.14 13.50
CA ASP A 125 19.85 -12.40 14.06
C ASP A 125 20.86 -13.38 14.70
N PRO A 126 22.09 -13.53 14.15
CA PRO A 126 22.62 -12.93 12.93
C PRO A 126 21.78 -13.24 11.68
N LYS A 127 21.86 -12.40 10.65
CA LYS A 127 21.06 -12.51 9.42
C LYS A 127 21.36 -13.80 8.65
N ASN A 128 20.31 -14.54 8.31
CA ASN A 128 20.35 -15.79 7.57
C ASN A 128 20.12 -15.55 6.07
N THR A 129 21.19 -15.33 5.31
CA THR A 129 21.11 -15.07 3.87
C THR A 129 20.56 -16.24 3.04
N ALA A 130 20.54 -17.47 3.57
CA ALA A 130 19.92 -18.61 2.90
C ALA A 130 18.38 -18.47 2.82
N ALA A 131 17.74 -17.86 3.83
CA ALA A 131 16.31 -17.54 3.78
C ALA A 131 16.00 -16.49 2.69
N ALA A 132 16.84 -15.46 2.56
CA ALA A 132 16.72 -14.46 1.50
C ALA A 132 16.91 -15.07 0.10
N ALA A 133 17.89 -15.97 -0.06
CA ALA A 133 18.12 -16.69 -1.31
C ALA A 133 16.94 -17.61 -1.68
N CYS A 134 16.31 -18.25 -0.68
CA CYS A 134 15.10 -19.03 -0.87
C CYS A 134 13.95 -18.15 -1.39
N ALA A 135 13.67 -17.02 -0.72
CA ALA A 135 12.64 -16.07 -1.17
C ALA A 135 12.89 -15.57 -2.60
N LEU A 136 14.15 -15.24 -2.94
CA LEU A 136 14.49 -14.81 -4.30
C LEU A 136 14.30 -15.92 -5.33
N THR A 137 14.62 -17.17 -5.00
CA THR A 137 14.38 -18.33 -5.87
C THR A 137 12.89 -18.53 -6.15
N TRP A 138 12.04 -18.31 -5.15
CA TRP A 138 10.59 -18.37 -5.31
C TRP A 138 10.05 -17.28 -6.23
N LEU A 139 10.55 -16.06 -6.05
CA LEU A 139 10.21 -14.92 -6.91
C LEU A 139 10.70 -15.12 -8.35
N ASP A 140 11.94 -15.58 -8.55
CA ASP A 140 12.52 -15.81 -9.88
C ASP A 140 11.81 -16.95 -10.62
N THR A 141 11.36 -17.99 -9.92
CA THR A 141 10.53 -19.06 -10.50
C THR A 141 9.22 -18.51 -11.08
N TRP A 142 8.51 -17.68 -10.31
CA TRP A 142 7.27 -17.03 -10.78
C TRP A 142 7.53 -16.01 -11.90
N ALA A 143 8.62 -15.24 -11.80
CA ALA A 143 9.02 -14.29 -12.83
C ALA A 143 9.35 -14.98 -14.17
N LYS A 144 10.08 -16.10 -14.15
CA LYS A 144 10.39 -16.90 -15.36
C LYS A 144 9.13 -17.43 -16.06
N ALA A 145 8.11 -17.80 -15.29
CA ALA A 145 6.85 -18.28 -15.81
C ALA A 145 5.93 -17.17 -16.33
N ASN A 146 6.29 -15.88 -16.16
CA ASN A 146 5.38 -14.76 -16.39
C ASN A 146 4.08 -14.88 -15.57
N ALA A 147 4.20 -15.32 -14.31
CA ALA A 147 3.06 -15.44 -13.41
C ALA A 147 2.27 -14.11 -13.33
N LEU A 148 0.96 -14.21 -13.20
CA LEU A 148 0.01 -13.10 -13.08
C LEU A 148 -0.10 -12.16 -14.29
N THR A 149 0.44 -12.53 -15.46
CA THR A 149 0.41 -11.63 -16.63
C THR A 149 -0.82 -11.76 -17.53
N ASP A 150 -1.68 -12.76 -17.30
CA ASP A 150 -2.90 -13.01 -18.09
C ASP A 150 -4.17 -13.02 -17.23
N MET A 151 -4.64 -11.83 -16.83
CA MET A 151 -5.86 -11.66 -16.04
C MET A 151 -7.06 -11.44 -16.97
N ARG A 152 -7.96 -12.42 -17.05
CA ARG A 152 -9.04 -12.46 -18.05
C ARG A 152 -10.38 -11.90 -17.58
N SER A 153 -10.46 -11.48 -16.32
CA SER A 153 -11.67 -10.86 -15.74
C SER A 153 -11.33 -9.69 -14.83
N ARG A 154 -12.31 -8.81 -14.56
CA ARG A 154 -12.16 -7.72 -13.57
C ARG A 154 -11.82 -8.26 -12.18
N GLN A 155 -12.40 -9.41 -11.82
CA GLN A 155 -12.15 -10.03 -10.53
C GLN A 155 -10.74 -10.63 -10.45
N ALA A 156 -10.24 -11.20 -11.56
CA ALA A 156 -8.85 -11.62 -11.67
C ALA A 156 -7.89 -10.45 -11.46
N SER A 157 -8.12 -9.31 -12.15
CA SER A 157 -7.33 -8.08 -11.96
C SER A 157 -7.37 -7.57 -10.52
N HIS A 158 -8.49 -7.71 -9.81
CA HIS A 158 -8.53 -7.32 -8.41
C HIS A 158 -7.68 -8.24 -7.50
N ASN A 159 -7.75 -9.56 -7.70
CA ASN A 159 -6.92 -10.51 -6.95
C ASN A 159 -5.44 -10.29 -7.25
N GLN A 160 -5.08 -10.04 -8.52
CA GLN A 160 -3.74 -9.62 -8.90
C GLN A 160 -3.32 -8.36 -8.13
N GLY A 161 -4.15 -7.33 -8.13
CA GLY A 161 -3.89 -6.06 -7.46
C GLY A 161 -3.70 -6.18 -5.94
N GLN A 162 -4.14 -7.25 -5.29
CA GLN A 162 -3.81 -7.52 -3.88
C GLN A 162 -2.51 -8.32 -3.76
N ALA A 163 -2.36 -9.38 -4.56
CA ALA A 163 -1.21 -10.28 -4.48
C ALA A 163 0.11 -9.58 -4.82
N VAL A 164 0.11 -8.72 -5.86
CA VAL A 164 1.32 -8.02 -6.31
C VAL A 164 1.95 -7.16 -5.20
N GLY A 165 1.13 -6.50 -4.37
CA GLY A 165 1.59 -5.70 -3.25
C GLY A 165 2.34 -6.53 -2.21
N GLY A 166 1.76 -7.66 -1.80
CA GLY A 166 2.41 -8.59 -0.89
C GLY A 166 3.72 -9.18 -1.44
N ILE A 167 3.72 -9.57 -2.73
CA ILE A 167 4.90 -10.10 -3.42
C ILE A 167 6.01 -9.05 -3.51
N ALA A 168 5.68 -7.81 -3.90
CA ALA A 168 6.63 -6.73 -3.98
C ALA A 168 7.20 -6.38 -2.60
N LEU A 169 6.37 -6.35 -1.56
CA LEU A 169 6.82 -6.13 -0.17
C LEU A 169 7.73 -7.27 0.33
N ALA A 170 7.46 -8.52 -0.03
CA ALA A 170 8.35 -9.64 0.28
C ALA A 170 9.73 -9.48 -0.40
N TYR A 171 9.76 -9.03 -1.66
CA TYR A 171 11.03 -8.70 -2.34
C TYR A 171 11.77 -7.55 -1.63
N LEU A 172 11.06 -6.48 -1.26
CA LEU A 172 11.65 -5.32 -0.57
C LEU A 172 12.35 -5.72 0.73
N GLN A 173 11.83 -6.71 1.46
CA GLN A 173 12.45 -7.22 2.69
C GLN A 173 13.81 -7.89 2.47
N ILE A 174 14.01 -8.54 1.31
CA ILE A 174 15.21 -9.34 1.02
C ILE A 174 16.18 -8.68 0.05
N ARG A 175 15.77 -7.65 -0.70
CA ARG A 175 16.53 -7.12 -1.86
C ARG A 175 17.96 -6.68 -1.58
N HIS A 176 18.27 -6.32 -0.33
CA HIS A 176 19.59 -5.90 0.13
C HIS A 176 20.37 -6.99 0.87
N ALA A 177 19.87 -8.22 0.91
CA ALA A 177 20.61 -9.34 1.48
C ALA A 177 21.91 -9.59 0.68
N PRO A 178 23.06 -9.75 1.34
CA PRO A 178 24.31 -10.08 0.66
C PRO A 178 24.25 -11.42 -0.06
N GLY A 179 24.95 -11.52 -1.20
CA GLY A 179 25.11 -12.77 -1.95
C GLY A 179 23.94 -13.18 -2.85
N LEU A 180 22.89 -12.35 -2.96
CA LEU A 180 21.79 -12.62 -3.89
C LEU A 180 22.23 -12.53 -5.37
N PRO A 181 21.89 -13.50 -6.24
CA PRO A 181 22.25 -13.45 -7.65
C PRO A 181 21.62 -12.26 -8.39
N ASN A 182 22.45 -11.38 -8.95
CA ASN A 182 21.99 -10.18 -9.68
C ASN A 182 21.08 -10.51 -10.87
N GLU A 183 21.32 -11.61 -11.57
CA GLU A 183 20.49 -12.01 -12.73
C GLU A 183 19.08 -12.46 -12.32
N GLN A 184 18.91 -13.06 -11.14
CA GLN A 184 17.58 -13.35 -10.61
C GLN A 184 16.89 -12.06 -10.17
N LYS A 185 17.60 -11.18 -9.45
CA LYS A 185 17.07 -9.87 -9.03
C LYS A 185 16.54 -9.06 -10.20
N LYS A 186 17.33 -8.88 -11.27
CA LYS A 186 16.91 -8.13 -12.47
C LYS A 186 15.63 -8.72 -13.10
N ARG A 187 15.50 -10.05 -13.14
CA ARG A 187 14.32 -10.71 -13.71
C ARG A 187 13.09 -10.49 -12.86
N VAL A 188 13.23 -10.63 -11.53
CA VAL A 188 12.18 -10.35 -10.56
C VAL A 188 11.76 -8.89 -10.62
N GLU A 189 12.71 -7.95 -10.67
CA GLU A 189 12.43 -6.51 -10.79
C GLU A 189 11.72 -6.17 -12.10
N ALA A 190 12.15 -6.73 -13.23
CA ALA A 190 11.46 -6.54 -14.52
C ALA A 190 10.02 -7.09 -14.50
N TRP A 191 9.82 -8.25 -13.89
CA TRP A 191 8.51 -8.86 -13.71
C TRP A 191 7.61 -8.01 -12.79
N LEU A 192 8.10 -7.57 -11.62
CA LEU A 192 7.36 -6.69 -10.71
C LEU A 192 7.02 -5.35 -11.37
N ASN A 193 7.93 -4.77 -12.16
CA ASN A 193 7.65 -3.54 -12.90
C ASN A 193 6.49 -3.74 -13.90
N LYS A 194 6.54 -4.83 -14.67
CA LYS A 194 5.46 -5.20 -15.62
C LYS A 194 4.13 -5.36 -14.89
N LEU A 195 4.10 -6.09 -13.77
CA LEU A 195 2.89 -6.29 -12.98
C LEU A 195 2.36 -4.97 -12.39
N GLY A 196 3.26 -4.10 -11.90
CA GLY A 196 2.92 -2.76 -11.41
C GLY A 196 2.21 -1.91 -12.45
N HIS A 197 2.70 -1.89 -13.70
CA HIS A 197 2.03 -1.17 -14.79
C HIS A 197 0.71 -1.84 -15.19
N GLN A 198 0.66 -3.17 -15.22
CA GLN A 198 -0.57 -3.91 -15.54
C GLN A 198 -1.71 -3.60 -14.55
N VAL A 199 -1.41 -3.55 -13.24
CA VAL A 199 -2.42 -3.19 -12.23
C VAL A 199 -2.87 -1.74 -12.33
N ALA A 200 -1.95 -0.82 -12.64
CA ALA A 200 -2.26 0.60 -12.83
C ALA A 200 -3.16 0.79 -14.06
N ASP A 201 -2.77 0.21 -15.20
CA ASP A 201 -3.54 0.28 -16.45
C ASP A 201 -4.93 -0.32 -16.33
N ALA A 202 -5.08 -1.43 -15.59
CA ALA A 202 -6.37 -2.04 -15.33
C ALA A 202 -7.31 -1.13 -14.52
N MET A 203 -6.76 -0.37 -13.57
CA MET A 203 -7.53 0.57 -12.75
C MET A 203 -7.83 1.90 -13.47
N ASP A 204 -6.93 2.39 -14.31
CA ASP A 204 -7.18 3.63 -15.06
C ASP A 204 -8.25 3.46 -16.15
N LYS A 205 -8.44 2.22 -16.64
CA LYS A 205 -9.56 1.85 -17.53
C LYS A 205 -10.86 1.55 -16.79
N ASN A 206 -10.88 1.65 -15.46
CA ASN A 206 -12.04 1.31 -14.63
C ASN A 206 -12.77 2.59 -14.17
N ASP A 207 -13.80 2.96 -14.92
CA ASP A 207 -14.70 4.09 -14.62
C ASP A 207 -15.75 3.78 -13.53
N GLY A 208 -15.87 2.50 -13.15
CA GLY A 208 -16.83 2.02 -12.16
C GLY A 208 -16.47 2.35 -10.71
N VAL A 209 -17.30 1.83 -9.78
CA VAL A 209 -17.06 1.96 -8.33
C VAL A 209 -15.69 1.39 -7.92
N SER A 210 -15.28 0.28 -8.54
CA SER A 210 -13.99 -0.35 -8.26
C SER A 210 -12.77 0.52 -8.60
N GLY A 211 -12.89 1.46 -9.53
CA GLY A 211 -11.83 2.44 -9.81
C GLY A 211 -11.63 3.47 -8.69
N ARG A 212 -12.51 3.50 -7.68
CA ARG A 212 -12.55 4.54 -6.63
C ARG A 212 -12.71 4.03 -5.20
N ASN A 213 -12.99 2.74 -4.99
CA ASN A 213 -13.16 2.13 -3.65
C ASN A 213 -11.90 1.35 -3.21
N ASN A 214 -12.01 0.48 -2.20
CA ASN A 214 -10.93 -0.39 -1.71
C ASN A 214 -10.13 -1.12 -2.82
N HIS A 215 -10.74 -1.47 -3.95
CA HIS A 215 -10.03 -2.05 -5.08
C HIS A 215 -8.93 -1.11 -5.60
N ARG A 216 -9.21 0.18 -5.75
CA ARG A 216 -8.23 1.20 -6.16
C ARG A 216 -7.11 1.35 -5.13
N TYR A 217 -7.42 1.25 -3.84
CA TYR A 217 -6.43 1.41 -2.76
C TYR A 217 -5.45 0.25 -2.75
N TRP A 218 -5.94 -0.99 -2.87
CA TRP A 218 -5.10 -2.19 -2.99
C TRP A 218 -4.20 -2.16 -4.23
N ASN A 219 -4.74 -1.79 -5.38
CA ASN A 219 -3.92 -1.62 -6.59
C ASN A 219 -2.90 -0.47 -6.42
N GLY A 220 -3.26 0.59 -5.69
CA GLY A 220 -2.36 1.67 -5.29
C GLY A 220 -1.18 1.18 -4.48
N LEU A 221 -1.42 0.34 -3.47
CA LEU A 221 -0.39 -0.32 -2.67
C LEU A 221 0.54 -1.17 -3.57
N SER A 222 -0.03 -1.98 -4.46
CA SER A 222 0.74 -2.78 -5.42
C SER A 222 1.65 -1.94 -6.30
N ALA A 223 1.13 -0.87 -6.88
CA ALA A 223 1.90 0.01 -7.74
C ALA A 223 3.04 0.71 -6.98
N ILE A 224 2.80 1.30 -5.81
CA ILE A 224 3.87 1.97 -5.06
C ILE A 224 4.94 0.98 -4.58
N ALA A 225 4.56 -0.22 -4.13
CA ALA A 225 5.51 -1.25 -3.70
C ALA A 225 6.38 -1.72 -4.87
N ALA A 226 5.77 -2.01 -6.04
CA ALA A 226 6.49 -2.36 -7.26
C ALA A 226 7.39 -1.21 -7.75
N GLY A 227 6.91 0.04 -7.66
CA GLY A 227 7.68 1.23 -8.01
C GLY A 227 8.92 1.41 -7.13
N ILE A 228 8.80 1.23 -5.81
CA ILE A 228 9.95 1.27 -4.88
C ILE A 228 10.91 0.09 -5.13
N ALA A 229 10.38 -1.09 -5.44
CA ALA A 229 11.18 -2.27 -5.75
C ALA A 229 12.04 -2.09 -7.01
N THR A 230 11.57 -1.29 -7.96
CA THR A 230 12.15 -1.19 -9.31
C THR A 230 12.72 0.19 -9.65
N GLY A 231 12.58 1.16 -8.73
CA GLY A 231 12.98 2.56 -8.96
C GLY A 231 12.04 3.34 -9.89
N ASP A 232 10.85 2.81 -10.21
CA ASP A 232 9.91 3.43 -11.14
C ASP A 232 9.07 4.53 -10.45
N GLN A 233 9.45 5.77 -10.71
CA GLN A 233 8.79 6.97 -10.18
C GLN A 233 7.35 7.16 -10.68
N LYS A 234 6.97 6.60 -11.83
CA LYS A 234 5.58 6.69 -12.32
C LYS A 234 4.66 5.84 -11.45
N LEU A 235 5.07 4.61 -11.17
CA LEU A 235 4.34 3.70 -10.29
C LEU A 235 4.24 4.22 -8.85
N ILE A 236 5.34 4.81 -8.33
CA ILE A 236 5.33 5.45 -7.00
C ILE A 236 4.28 6.56 -6.93
N LYS A 237 4.29 7.48 -7.90
CA LYS A 237 3.35 8.60 -7.95
C LYS A 237 1.90 8.12 -8.14
N TRP A 238 1.69 7.14 -9.02
CA TRP A 238 0.37 6.58 -9.27
C TRP A 238 -0.21 5.88 -8.04
N GLY A 239 0.62 5.12 -7.30
CA GLY A 239 0.21 4.46 -6.07
C GLY A 239 -0.14 5.46 -4.97
N ALA A 240 0.69 6.49 -4.78
CA ALA A 240 0.38 7.57 -3.84
C ALA A 240 -0.91 8.31 -4.20
N GLU A 241 -1.14 8.64 -5.48
CA GLU A 241 -2.38 9.30 -5.91
C GLU A 241 -3.60 8.39 -5.74
N SER A 242 -3.46 7.09 -5.93
CA SER A 242 -4.52 6.11 -5.69
C SER A 242 -4.95 6.08 -4.22
N ALA A 243 -4.00 6.19 -3.28
CA ALA A 243 -4.34 6.37 -1.87
C ALA A 243 -4.98 7.73 -1.60
N ARG A 244 -4.55 8.81 -2.27
CA ARG A 244 -5.18 10.13 -2.14
C ARG A 244 -6.65 10.15 -2.55
N ILE A 245 -7.03 9.34 -3.54
CA ILE A 245 -8.45 9.17 -3.91
C ILE A 245 -9.26 8.72 -2.69
N GLY A 246 -8.80 7.70 -1.96
CA GLY A 246 -9.46 7.25 -0.73
C GLY A 246 -9.39 8.29 0.39
N ILE A 247 -8.22 8.89 0.60
CA ILE A 247 -8.01 9.92 1.64
C ILE A 247 -8.98 11.09 1.48
N ARG A 248 -9.22 11.56 0.25
CA ARG A 248 -10.18 12.63 -0.05
C ARG A 248 -11.64 12.22 0.16
N GLN A 249 -11.95 10.92 0.10
CA GLN A 249 -13.31 10.42 0.34
C GLN A 249 -13.64 10.24 1.82
N ILE A 250 -12.63 10.15 2.70
CA ILE A 250 -12.85 9.96 4.14
C ILE A 250 -13.61 11.16 4.70
N THR A 251 -14.81 10.90 5.21
CA THR A 251 -15.70 11.90 5.78
C THR A 251 -15.17 12.45 7.12
N LYS A 252 -15.88 13.43 7.67
CA LYS A 252 -15.60 13.95 9.02
C LYS A 252 -15.78 12.88 10.10
N ASP A 253 -16.69 11.93 9.90
CA ASP A 253 -16.96 10.84 10.84
C ASP A 253 -16.01 9.64 10.69
N GLY A 254 -15.00 9.75 9.81
CA GLY A 254 -14.02 8.70 9.55
C GLY A 254 -14.54 7.57 8.65
N THR A 255 -15.60 7.80 7.89
CA THR A 255 -16.20 6.78 7.01
C THR A 255 -15.80 6.97 5.55
N LEU A 256 -15.86 5.89 4.78
CA LEU A 256 -15.72 5.87 3.32
C LEU A 256 -17.10 5.62 2.71
N PRO A 257 -17.69 6.57 1.96
CA PRO A 257 -19.05 6.42 1.44
C PRO A 257 -19.27 5.17 0.58
N LEU A 258 -18.29 4.80 -0.25
CA LEU A 258 -18.39 3.60 -1.10
C LEU A 258 -18.34 2.29 -0.29
N GLU A 259 -17.70 2.30 0.88
CA GLU A 259 -17.65 1.16 1.79
C GLU A 259 -18.87 1.10 2.71
N LEU A 260 -19.49 2.25 3.03
CA LEU A 260 -20.77 2.30 3.74
C LEU A 260 -21.89 1.64 2.93
N ASN A 261 -21.85 1.76 1.60
CA ASN A 261 -22.83 1.16 0.69
C ASN A 261 -22.80 -0.39 0.69
N ARG A 262 -21.89 -1.01 1.45
CA ARG A 262 -21.79 -2.48 1.61
C ARG A 262 -22.71 -3.03 2.70
N ALA A 263 -23.61 -2.20 3.22
CA ALA A 263 -24.68 -2.57 4.16
C ALA A 263 -24.15 -3.36 5.37
N LYS A 264 -24.61 -4.59 5.56
CA LYS A 264 -24.16 -5.49 6.65
C LYS A 264 -22.65 -5.78 6.67
N ARG A 265 -21.92 -5.50 5.58
CA ARG A 265 -20.46 -5.67 5.47
C ARG A 265 -19.68 -4.35 5.61
N ALA A 266 -20.34 -3.22 5.86
CA ALA A 266 -19.69 -1.91 5.89
C ALA A 266 -18.51 -1.85 6.86
N ARG A 267 -18.65 -2.38 8.07
CA ARG A 267 -17.56 -2.48 9.05
C ARG A 267 -16.33 -3.19 8.48
N ASP A 268 -16.53 -4.39 7.91
CA ASP A 268 -15.42 -5.20 7.38
C ASP A 268 -14.74 -4.48 6.20
N TYR A 269 -15.52 -3.86 5.33
CA TYR A 269 -15.00 -3.10 4.19
C TYR A 269 -14.23 -1.84 4.58
N HIS A 270 -14.55 -1.19 5.70
CA HIS A 270 -13.73 -0.07 6.20
C HIS A 270 -12.39 -0.56 6.73
N GLY A 271 -12.36 -1.68 7.46
CA GLY A 271 -11.09 -2.30 7.88
C GLY A 271 -10.25 -2.74 6.67
N PHE A 272 -10.89 -3.38 5.70
CA PHE A 272 -10.25 -3.82 4.47
C PHE A 272 -9.73 -2.67 3.59
N ALA A 273 -10.37 -1.50 3.65
CA ALA A 273 -9.90 -0.29 2.97
C ALA A 273 -8.78 0.43 3.73
N ALA A 274 -8.81 0.42 5.07
CA ALA A 274 -7.78 1.03 5.89
C ALA A 274 -6.41 0.37 5.67
N GLU A 275 -6.37 -0.95 5.55
CA GLU A 275 -5.13 -1.73 5.36
C GLU A 275 -4.22 -1.21 4.22
N PRO A 276 -4.65 -1.18 2.95
CA PRO A 276 -3.81 -0.70 1.87
C PRO A 276 -3.54 0.80 1.94
N LEU A 277 -4.44 1.61 2.52
CA LEU A 277 -4.24 3.05 2.68
C LEU A 277 -3.11 3.34 3.67
N ILE A 278 -3.09 2.65 4.82
CA ILE A 278 -2.04 2.79 5.85
C ILE A 278 -0.70 2.25 5.34
N ALA A 279 -0.69 1.07 4.70
CA ALA A 279 0.53 0.53 4.12
C ALA A 279 1.09 1.43 3.01
N THR A 280 0.23 1.99 2.14
CA THR A 280 0.65 2.96 1.12
C THR A 280 1.19 4.24 1.72
N ALA A 281 0.56 4.76 2.79
CA ALA A 281 1.07 5.93 3.50
C ALA A 281 2.47 5.73 4.07
N GLU A 282 2.74 4.56 4.65
CA GLU A 282 4.08 4.21 5.15
C GLU A 282 5.11 4.09 4.01
N LEU A 283 4.77 3.47 2.88
CA LEU A 283 5.65 3.40 1.71
C LEU A 283 5.91 4.79 1.11
N ALA A 284 4.88 5.62 0.99
CA ALA A 284 4.96 6.98 0.46
C ALA A 284 5.89 7.88 1.29
N ARG A 285 5.94 7.68 2.62
CA ARG A 285 6.87 8.40 3.50
C ARG A 285 8.33 8.14 3.17
N THR A 286 8.69 6.92 2.77
CA THR A 286 10.07 6.60 2.33
C THR A 286 10.48 7.39 1.08
N GLN A 287 9.49 7.91 0.34
CA GLN A 287 9.63 8.72 -0.86
C GLN A 287 9.40 10.22 -0.58
N GLY A 288 9.34 10.63 0.70
CA GLY A 288 9.14 12.03 1.10
C GLY A 288 7.70 12.54 0.95
N ILE A 289 6.70 11.65 0.78
CA ILE A 289 5.29 12.02 0.66
C ILE A 289 4.56 11.69 1.98
N ASP A 290 4.06 12.72 2.67
CA ASP A 290 3.36 12.53 3.95
C ASP A 290 1.84 12.43 3.80
N LEU A 291 1.36 11.26 3.38
CA LEU A 291 -0.07 10.99 3.22
C LEU A 291 -0.85 11.03 4.56
N TYR A 292 -0.20 10.87 5.71
CA TYR A 292 -0.87 10.92 7.01
C TYR A 292 -1.34 12.33 7.39
N ALA A 293 -0.67 13.37 6.88
CA ALA A 293 -1.02 14.77 7.14
C ALA A 293 -2.17 15.28 6.24
N GLU A 294 -2.47 14.58 5.14
CA GLU A 294 -3.42 15.06 4.13
C GLU A 294 -4.88 15.01 4.59
N ASN A 295 -5.70 15.90 3.99
CA ASN A 295 -7.13 16.03 4.23
C ASN A 295 -7.51 16.11 5.73
N ASP A 296 -6.79 16.97 6.46
CA ASP A 296 -6.97 17.16 7.91
C ASP A 296 -6.80 15.86 8.71
N LYS A 297 -5.70 15.13 8.45
CA LYS A 297 -5.39 13.83 9.07
C LYS A 297 -6.49 12.79 8.86
N ALA A 298 -7.03 12.72 7.65
CA ALA A 298 -8.14 11.84 7.30
C ALA A 298 -7.90 10.37 7.63
N LEU A 299 -6.67 9.86 7.41
CA LEU A 299 -6.32 8.49 7.79
C LEU A 299 -6.53 8.23 9.28
N SER A 300 -6.17 9.19 10.14
CA SER A 300 -6.39 9.05 11.59
C SER A 300 -7.89 8.99 11.94
N ARG A 301 -8.73 9.78 11.25
CA ARG A 301 -10.19 9.68 11.43
C ARG A 301 -10.73 8.30 11.04
N LEU A 302 -10.26 7.76 9.90
CA LEU A 302 -10.62 6.42 9.45
C LEU A 302 -10.17 5.34 10.44
N VAL A 303 -8.91 5.38 10.89
CA VAL A 303 -8.40 4.41 11.86
C VAL A 303 -9.21 4.43 13.15
N ASN A 304 -9.49 5.61 13.71
CA ASN A 304 -10.29 5.73 14.93
C ASN A 304 -11.69 5.12 14.76
N ARG A 305 -12.36 5.41 13.65
CA ARG A 305 -13.69 4.84 13.34
C ARG A 305 -13.64 3.31 13.23
N VAL A 306 -12.62 2.77 12.57
CA VAL A 306 -12.47 1.31 12.37
C VAL A 306 -12.13 0.61 13.68
N VAL A 307 -11.20 1.15 14.46
CA VAL A 307 -10.80 0.60 15.76
C VAL A 307 -11.99 0.54 16.73
N GLU A 308 -12.80 1.58 16.79
CA GLU A 308 -14.04 1.58 17.58
C GLU A 308 -15.01 0.47 17.11
N ALA A 309 -15.13 0.30 15.80
CA ALA A 309 -16.06 -0.64 15.20
C ALA A 309 -15.67 -2.12 15.36
N PHE A 310 -14.39 -2.41 15.60
CA PHE A 310 -13.94 -3.78 15.86
C PHE A 310 -14.50 -4.35 17.17
N THR A 311 -14.75 -3.51 18.16
CA THR A 311 -15.39 -3.90 19.43
C THR A 311 -16.86 -3.57 19.49
N ASP A 312 -17.30 -2.48 18.84
CA ASP A 312 -18.70 -2.04 18.85
C ASP A 312 -19.18 -1.63 17.44
N PRO A 313 -19.97 -2.48 16.73
CA PRO A 313 -20.45 -2.17 15.39
C PRO A 313 -21.58 -1.13 15.36
N SER A 314 -22.09 -0.65 16.51
CA SER A 314 -23.34 0.15 16.62
C SER A 314 -23.37 1.38 15.69
N PHE A 315 -22.23 2.06 15.53
CA PHE A 315 -22.13 3.18 14.60
C PHE A 315 -22.48 2.76 13.16
N PHE A 316 -21.91 1.66 12.68
CA PHE A 316 -22.15 1.17 11.32
C PHE A 316 -23.55 0.61 11.17
N GLU A 317 -24.10 -0.03 12.20
CA GLU A 317 -25.49 -0.50 12.18
C GLU A 317 -26.47 0.66 12.02
N LYS A 318 -26.28 1.74 12.79
CA LYS A 318 -27.07 2.96 12.66
C LYS A 318 -26.87 3.63 11.29
N ALA A 319 -25.64 3.73 10.82
CA ALA A 319 -25.32 4.41 9.56
C ALA A 319 -25.85 3.67 8.32
N THR A 320 -25.93 2.34 8.37
CA THR A 320 -26.36 1.50 7.25
C THR A 320 -27.79 0.99 7.36
N GLY A 321 -28.42 1.13 8.53
CA GLY A 321 -29.70 0.50 8.83
C GLY A 321 -29.66 -1.03 8.85
N SER A 322 -28.45 -1.63 8.92
CA SER A 322 -28.24 -3.07 8.81
C SER A 322 -27.36 -3.58 9.95
N LYS A 323 -27.78 -4.66 10.60
CA LYS A 323 -26.91 -5.40 11.54
C LYS A 323 -25.63 -5.82 10.83
N GLN A 324 -24.48 -5.56 11.44
CA GLN A 324 -23.20 -5.91 10.82
C GLN A 324 -22.95 -7.42 10.92
N GLU A 325 -22.37 -8.01 9.88
CA GLU A 325 -22.01 -9.42 9.89
C GLU A 325 -21.03 -9.70 11.03
N PRO A 326 -21.30 -10.72 11.88
CA PRO A 326 -20.39 -11.09 12.96
C PRO A 326 -19.07 -11.59 12.39
N TYR A 327 -17.99 -11.42 13.16
CA TYR A 327 -16.74 -12.07 12.80
C TYR A 327 -16.85 -13.59 13.03
N PRO A 328 -16.09 -14.40 12.27
CA PRO A 328 -16.07 -15.85 12.49
C PRO A 328 -15.49 -16.20 13.86
N GLY A 329 -15.67 -17.46 14.28
CA GLY A 329 -15.10 -17.96 15.53
C GLY A 329 -15.78 -17.37 16.77
N ASP A 330 -15.00 -16.75 17.66
CA ASP A 330 -15.45 -16.19 18.92
C ASP A 330 -16.17 -14.82 18.79
N GLY A 331 -16.39 -14.37 17.55
CA GLY A 331 -17.04 -13.09 17.26
C GLY A 331 -16.11 -11.87 17.35
N THR A 332 -14.83 -12.06 17.69
CA THR A 332 -13.82 -10.99 17.72
C THR A 332 -13.16 -10.81 16.36
N VAL A 333 -12.63 -9.61 16.09
CA VAL A 333 -11.91 -9.34 14.83
C VAL A 333 -10.71 -10.29 14.67
N PRO A 334 -10.54 -10.97 13.51
CA PRO A 334 -9.36 -11.81 13.29
C PRO A 334 -8.05 -11.02 13.36
N ASP A 335 -6.98 -11.67 13.81
CA ASP A 335 -5.61 -11.14 13.87
C ASP A 335 -5.14 -10.54 12.53
N SER A 336 -5.37 -11.26 11.43
CA SER A 336 -5.02 -10.83 10.08
C SER A 336 -5.74 -9.56 9.64
N ARG A 337 -6.95 -9.31 10.15
CA ARG A 337 -7.75 -8.11 9.83
C ARG A 337 -7.30 -6.86 10.59
N ILE A 338 -6.39 -7.02 11.56
CA ILE A 338 -5.81 -5.91 12.32
C ILE A 338 -4.30 -5.76 12.14
N ALA A 339 -3.66 -6.57 11.29
CA ALA A 339 -2.22 -6.50 11.06
C ALA A 339 -1.72 -5.09 10.69
N TRP A 340 -2.48 -4.38 9.85
CA TRP A 340 -2.18 -2.99 9.47
C TRP A 340 -2.18 -1.99 10.64
N LEU A 341 -2.81 -2.32 11.78
CA LEU A 341 -2.76 -1.46 12.96
C LEU A 341 -1.36 -1.38 13.56
N GLU A 342 -0.48 -2.38 13.39
CA GLU A 342 0.93 -2.26 13.84
C GLU A 342 1.65 -1.13 13.11
N ILE A 343 1.39 -1.00 11.80
CA ILE A 343 1.95 0.07 10.98
C ILE A 343 1.53 1.42 11.56
N TYR A 344 0.24 1.60 11.81
CA TYR A 344 -0.30 2.84 12.35
C TYR A 344 0.20 3.10 13.79
N GLN A 345 0.15 2.09 14.66
CA GLN A 345 0.55 2.17 16.07
C GLN A 345 2.02 2.57 16.23
N SER A 346 2.90 2.12 15.33
CA SER A 346 4.32 2.51 15.33
C SER A 346 4.55 4.02 15.11
N ARG A 347 3.56 4.71 14.55
CA ARG A 347 3.62 6.15 14.23
C ARG A 347 2.75 6.98 15.17
N PHE A 348 1.57 6.47 15.50
CA PHE A 348 0.55 7.15 16.28
C PHE A 348 0.05 6.23 17.40
N PRO A 349 0.81 6.10 18.50
CA PRO A 349 0.42 5.24 19.61
C PRO A 349 -0.96 5.58 20.16
N SER A 350 -1.81 4.57 20.29
CA SER A 350 -3.17 4.65 20.82
C SER A 350 -3.44 3.51 21.78
N GLU A 351 -4.01 3.80 22.94
CA GLU A 351 -4.41 2.78 23.91
C GLU A 351 -5.47 1.84 23.34
N LYS A 352 -6.42 2.36 22.54
CA LYS A 352 -7.46 1.55 21.88
C LYS A 352 -6.85 0.57 20.87
N ALA A 353 -5.91 1.04 20.05
CA ALA A 353 -5.23 0.19 19.08
C ALA A 353 -4.32 -0.84 19.77
N GLU A 354 -3.62 -0.43 20.84
CA GLU A 354 -2.78 -1.34 21.62
C GLU A 354 -3.60 -2.44 22.29
N ALA A 355 -4.78 -2.14 22.84
CA ALA A 355 -5.65 -3.15 23.45
C ALA A 355 -6.06 -4.25 22.45
N LEU A 356 -6.38 -3.87 21.20
CA LEU A 356 -6.67 -4.83 20.13
C LEU A 356 -5.44 -5.66 19.75
N LEU A 357 -4.29 -5.00 19.58
CA LEU A 357 -3.07 -5.67 19.15
C LEU A 357 -2.49 -6.59 20.23
N ALA A 358 -2.41 -6.14 21.49
CA ALA A 358 -1.76 -6.86 22.58
C ALA A 358 -2.34 -8.28 22.80
N SER A 359 -3.65 -8.45 22.59
CA SER A 359 -4.32 -9.75 22.73
C SER A 359 -4.15 -10.70 21.54
N LYS A 360 -3.69 -10.19 20.39
CA LYS A 360 -3.65 -10.91 19.11
C LYS A 360 -2.27 -10.98 18.47
N ARG A 361 -1.27 -10.33 19.05
CA ARG A 361 0.12 -10.41 18.58
C ARG A 361 0.69 -11.84 18.71
N PRO A 362 1.54 -12.27 17.76
CA PRO A 362 1.95 -11.54 16.56
C PRO A 362 0.83 -11.48 15.51
N VAL A 363 0.66 -10.32 14.85
CA VAL A 363 -0.34 -10.12 13.80
C VAL A 363 0.32 -10.08 12.42
N ALA A 364 -0.34 -10.69 11.43
CA ALA A 364 0.22 -10.81 10.08
C ALA A 364 -0.83 -10.70 8.97
N SER A 365 -0.46 -10.05 7.86
CA SER A 365 -1.24 -10.08 6.61
C SER A 365 -0.28 -10.16 5.42
N SER A 366 -0.49 -11.15 4.55
CA SER A 366 0.36 -11.36 3.37
C SER A 366 0.29 -10.21 2.38
N GLY A 367 -0.83 -9.49 2.30
CA GLY A 367 -1.00 -8.33 1.41
C GLY A 367 -0.13 -7.13 1.76
N ILE A 368 0.37 -7.05 3.00
CA ILE A 368 1.18 -5.94 3.53
C ILE A 368 2.55 -6.40 4.07
N GLY A 369 3.06 -7.53 3.57
CA GLY A 369 4.43 -7.99 3.84
C GLY A 369 4.56 -9.06 4.94
N GLY A 370 3.45 -9.61 5.43
CA GLY A 370 3.45 -10.71 6.40
C GLY A 370 3.32 -10.22 7.83
N ASN A 371 4.19 -10.71 8.71
CA ASN A 371 4.19 -10.43 10.14
C ASN A 371 4.55 -8.96 10.43
N THR A 372 3.54 -8.12 10.56
CA THR A 372 3.70 -6.70 10.84
C THR A 372 4.19 -6.44 12.26
N THR A 373 3.97 -7.36 13.22
CA THR A 373 4.54 -7.26 14.56
C THR A 373 6.07 -7.36 14.51
N LEU A 374 6.60 -8.33 13.77
CA LEU A 374 8.03 -8.43 13.47
C LEU A 374 8.55 -7.14 12.84
N LEU A 375 7.91 -6.71 11.75
CA LEU A 375 8.41 -5.64 10.90
C LEU A 375 8.45 -4.30 11.65
N PHE A 376 7.51 -4.01 12.55
CA PHE A 376 7.36 -2.70 13.18
C PHE A 376 7.74 -2.64 14.67
N ARG A 377 7.75 -3.77 15.38
CA ARG A 377 8.19 -3.83 16.80
C ARG A 377 9.56 -4.49 16.97
N GLY A 378 10.05 -5.20 15.96
CA GLY A 378 11.31 -5.95 16.04
C GLY A 378 11.28 -7.13 17.01
N LYS A 379 10.10 -7.57 17.43
CA LYS A 379 9.87 -8.70 18.33
C LYS A 379 8.65 -9.46 17.83
N ASP A 380 8.74 -10.79 17.86
CA ASP A 380 7.61 -11.71 17.66
C ASP A 380 7.05 -12.18 18.98
#